data_AF-A0A1Y2T6Z0-F1
#
_entry.id   AF-A0A1Y2T6Z0-F1
#
_cell.length_a   1.000
_cell.length_b   1.000
_cell.length_c   1.000
_cell.angle_alpha   90.00
_cell.angle_beta   90.00
_cell.angle_gamma   90.00
#
_symmetry.space_group_name_H-M   'P 1'
#
loop_
_entity.id
_entity.type
_entity.pdbx_description
1 polymer ?
#
loop_
_entity_poly.entity_id
_entity_poly.type
_entity_poly.pdbx_seq_one_letter_code
_entity_poly.pdbx_strand_id
1 'polypeptide(L)'
;MHIERVPGIALSPSGAVAAYLGDWARVAPAYEYDWRRQESFERRAAYLSAGGYAGDRAAVAAALERYNRALGADEASLENARLLGRPETLAAVTGQQAGIFTGPAYSIYKAMTTIRLARQQSQRLGVPVVPVFWIAGEDHDWHEVSWVMVPAGNETRRLALSERFDGERRSVALAPMPASVSDLIDEFAQLMPDTEFKEEVIAHLREAAVGGPALDPEATGGAPSLADWFGRLMAWVFRGTGLVFLNSSDPALRRIEAPFFARACSSRRRWRRPVPLASTAGSGSWGLRVPLSRRRTA
;
A
#
# COMPACT_ATOMS: atom_id res chain seq x y z
N MET A 1 17.34 8.51 -19.40
CA MET A 1 15.92 8.10 -19.38
C MET A 1 15.10 9.19 -20.05
N HIS A 2 14.38 8.86 -21.12
CA HIS A 2 13.47 9.78 -21.82
C HIS A 2 12.03 9.35 -21.50
N ILE A 3 11.17 10.29 -21.07
CA ILE A 3 9.76 10.02 -20.82
C ILE A 3 8.97 10.65 -21.96
N GLU A 4 8.27 9.82 -22.73
CA GLU A 4 7.37 10.28 -23.78
C GLU A 4 5.96 9.74 -23.55
N ARG A 5 4.97 10.46 -24.07
CA ARG A 5 3.60 9.94 -24.13
C ARG A 5 3.51 9.06 -25.36
N VAL A 6 3.20 7.78 -25.15
CA VAL A 6 2.91 6.87 -26.27
C VAL A 6 1.46 7.10 -26.72
N PRO A 7 1.23 7.66 -27.92
CA PRO A 7 -0.12 7.79 -28.46
C PRO A 7 -0.69 6.40 -28.75
N GLY A 8 -1.99 6.18 -28.48
CA GLY A 8 -2.70 4.96 -28.88
C GLY A 8 -2.87 3.88 -27.80
N ILE A 9 -2.34 4.06 -26.58
CA ILE A 9 -2.79 3.26 -25.43
C ILE A 9 -4.11 3.86 -24.93
N ALA A 10 -5.22 3.41 -25.51
CA ALA A 10 -6.54 3.71 -24.99
C ALA A 10 -6.77 2.87 -23.73
N LEU A 11 -6.54 3.48 -22.57
CA LEU A 11 -7.12 2.93 -21.35
C LEU A 11 -8.64 2.90 -21.54
N SER A 12 -9.28 1.79 -21.18
CA SER A 12 -10.74 1.66 -21.12
C SER A 12 -11.18 1.76 -19.66
N PRO A 13 -11.06 2.93 -19.01
CA PRO A 13 -11.49 3.09 -17.64
C PRO A 13 -12.99 2.81 -17.53
N SER A 14 -13.42 2.34 -16.36
CA SER A 14 -14.85 2.34 -16.07
C SER A 14 -15.41 3.75 -16.18
N GLY A 15 -16.71 3.89 -16.46
CA GLY A 15 -17.34 5.22 -16.56
C GLY A 15 -17.13 6.10 -15.32
N ALA A 16 -17.00 5.49 -14.13
CA ALA A 16 -16.70 6.19 -12.89
C ALA A 16 -15.27 6.74 -12.86
N VAL A 17 -14.29 5.95 -13.30
CA VAL A 17 -12.89 6.41 -13.39
C VAL A 17 -12.75 7.48 -14.47
N ALA A 18 -13.41 7.33 -15.62
CA ALA A 18 -13.42 8.37 -16.66
C ALA A 18 -13.99 9.70 -16.13
N ALA A 19 -15.10 9.65 -15.39
CA ALA A 19 -15.67 10.83 -14.73
C ALA A 19 -14.72 11.42 -13.69
N TYR A 20 -14.08 10.60 -12.84
CA TYR A 20 -13.12 11.08 -11.85
C TYR A 20 -11.90 11.80 -12.48
N LEU A 21 -11.49 11.39 -13.68
CA LEU A 21 -10.37 11.99 -14.40
C LEU A 21 -10.77 13.25 -15.18
N GLY A 22 -11.95 13.25 -15.81
CA GLY A 22 -12.36 14.29 -16.76
C GLY A 22 -13.49 15.21 -16.31
N ASP A 23 -14.43 14.71 -15.50
CA ASP A 23 -15.71 15.36 -15.21
C ASP A 23 -16.05 15.30 -13.71
N TRP A 24 -15.45 16.23 -12.96
CA TRP A 24 -15.58 16.29 -11.51
C TRP A 24 -17.03 16.48 -11.04
N ALA A 25 -17.86 17.21 -11.80
CA ALA A 25 -19.23 17.48 -11.41
C ALA A 25 -20.03 16.19 -11.19
N ARG A 26 -19.72 15.14 -11.96
CA ARG A 26 -20.35 13.82 -11.84
C ARG A 26 -19.93 13.04 -10.61
N VAL A 27 -18.74 13.29 -10.06
CA VAL A 27 -18.20 12.55 -8.91
C VAL A 27 -18.19 13.36 -7.61
N ALA A 28 -18.39 14.68 -7.68
CA ALA A 28 -18.42 15.57 -6.51
C ALA A 28 -19.33 15.11 -5.35
N PRO A 29 -20.48 14.44 -5.57
CA PRO A 29 -21.28 13.91 -4.45
C PRO A 29 -20.61 12.78 -3.66
N ALA A 30 -19.61 12.11 -4.24
CA ALA A 30 -18.92 10.96 -3.64
C ALA A 30 -17.51 11.30 -3.11
N TYR A 31 -16.95 12.44 -3.50
CA TYR A 31 -15.59 12.84 -3.12
C TYR A 31 -15.55 14.28 -2.62
N GLU A 32 -14.83 14.51 -1.54
CA GLU A 32 -14.77 15.82 -0.86
C GLU A 32 -13.86 16.84 -1.57
N TYR A 33 -12.86 16.38 -2.33
CA TYR A 33 -11.77 17.22 -2.87
C TYR A 33 -11.45 16.89 -4.34
N ASP A 34 -11.49 17.90 -5.23
CA ASP A 34 -11.04 17.75 -6.62
C ASP A 34 -9.51 17.72 -6.66
N TRP A 35 -8.94 16.54 -6.96
CA TRP A 35 -7.49 16.29 -6.95
C TRP A 35 -6.70 17.16 -7.94
N ARG A 36 -7.39 17.75 -8.94
CA ARG A 36 -6.75 18.58 -9.98
C ARG A 36 -6.50 20.00 -9.51
N ARG A 37 -7.16 20.43 -8.42
CA ARG A 37 -7.09 21.81 -7.90
C ARG A 37 -6.12 21.89 -6.73
N GLN A 38 -5.19 22.83 -6.78
CA GLN A 38 -4.28 23.10 -5.66
C GLN A 38 -5.03 23.52 -4.39
N GLU A 39 -6.09 24.30 -4.54
CA GLU A 39 -7.01 24.73 -3.48
C GLU A 39 -7.55 23.55 -2.64
N SER A 40 -7.75 22.37 -3.25
CA SER A 40 -8.17 21.17 -2.53
C SER A 40 -7.15 20.72 -1.49
N PHE A 41 -5.86 20.77 -1.85
CA PHE A 41 -4.77 20.43 -0.94
C PHE A 41 -4.62 21.46 0.17
N GLU A 42 -4.75 22.75 -0.15
CA GLU A 42 -4.71 23.85 0.82
C GLU A 42 -5.85 23.75 1.84
N ARG A 43 -7.07 23.50 1.37
CA ARG A 43 -8.24 23.28 2.24
C ARG A 43 -8.04 22.07 3.15
N ARG A 44 -7.52 20.96 2.61
CA ARG A 44 -7.25 19.77 3.41
C ARG A 44 -6.14 20.00 4.44
N ALA A 45 -5.08 20.71 4.07
CA ALA A 45 -4.00 21.09 4.98
C ALA A 45 -4.53 21.98 6.11
N ALA A 46 -5.29 23.03 5.79
CA ALA A 46 -5.89 23.94 6.77
C ALA A 46 -6.82 23.19 7.75
N TYR A 47 -7.65 22.27 7.24
CA TYR A 47 -8.49 21.41 8.09
C TYR A 47 -7.66 20.58 9.08
N LEU A 48 -6.58 19.95 8.61
CA LEU A 48 -5.72 19.12 9.45
C LEU A 48 -4.97 19.97 10.49
N SER A 49 -4.45 21.12 10.11
CA SER A 49 -3.78 22.07 11.01
C SER A 49 -4.72 22.66 12.07
N ALA A 50 -6.00 22.82 11.75
CA ALA A 50 -7.02 23.31 12.68
C ALA A 50 -7.57 22.23 13.64
N GLY A 51 -6.86 21.10 13.81
CA GLY A 51 -7.27 20.01 14.70
C GLY A 51 -8.18 18.97 14.05
N GLY A 52 -8.25 18.93 12.71
CA GLY A 52 -8.97 17.90 11.95
C GLY A 52 -8.42 16.48 12.15
N TYR A 53 -7.24 16.33 12.76
CA TYR A 53 -6.71 15.07 13.25
C TYR A 53 -6.47 15.17 14.76
N ALA A 54 -7.07 14.25 15.52
CA ALA A 54 -6.98 14.17 16.98
C ALA A 54 -6.33 12.86 17.47
N GLY A 55 -5.55 12.20 16.62
CA GLY A 55 -4.81 10.99 16.99
C GLY A 55 -3.44 11.30 17.59
N ASP A 56 -2.81 10.28 18.17
CA ASP A 56 -1.49 10.40 18.79
C ASP A 56 -0.39 10.34 17.72
N ARG A 57 0.04 11.53 17.26
CA ARG A 57 1.09 11.67 16.23
C ARG A 57 2.42 11.08 16.67
N ALA A 58 2.77 11.24 17.95
CA ALA A 58 4.03 10.76 18.48
C ALA A 58 4.05 9.23 18.53
N ALA A 59 2.97 8.61 18.97
CA ALA A 59 2.84 7.15 18.97
C ALA A 59 2.87 6.57 17.54
N VAL A 60 2.19 7.21 16.58
CA VAL A 60 2.23 6.80 15.17
C VAL A 60 3.63 6.91 14.60
N ALA A 61 4.31 8.05 14.80
CA ALA A 61 5.68 8.26 14.34
C ALA A 61 6.66 7.22 14.91
N ALA A 62 6.56 6.94 16.21
CA ALA A 62 7.39 5.93 16.87
C ALA A 62 7.13 4.51 16.34
N ALA A 63 5.86 4.15 16.08
CA ALA A 63 5.52 2.86 15.49
C ALA A 63 6.07 2.73 14.06
N LEU A 64 5.91 3.77 13.24
CA LEU A 64 6.43 3.81 11.87
C LEU A 64 7.96 3.77 11.86
N GLU A 65 8.65 4.56 12.68
CA GLU A 65 10.11 4.53 12.74
C GLU A 65 10.63 3.13 13.12
N ARG A 66 10.03 2.51 14.14
CA ARG A 66 10.38 1.14 14.55
C ARG A 66 10.20 0.16 13.39
N TYR A 67 9.05 0.19 12.72
CA TYR A 67 8.78 -0.75 11.63
C TYR A 67 9.71 -0.53 10.43
N ASN A 68 9.95 0.71 10.03
CA ASN A 68 10.85 1.03 8.92
C ASN A 68 12.29 0.60 9.23
N ARG A 69 12.74 0.76 10.49
CA ARG A 69 14.05 0.26 10.94
C ARG A 69 14.13 -1.27 10.86
N ALA A 70 13.07 -1.98 11.24
CA ALA A 70 12.97 -3.44 11.12
C ALA A 70 13.02 -3.93 9.66
N LEU A 71 12.51 -3.13 8.72
CA LEU A 71 12.60 -3.41 7.28
C LEU A 71 13.99 -3.11 6.68
N GLY A 72 14.91 -2.50 7.44
CA GLY A 72 16.19 -2.03 6.91
C GLY A 72 16.05 -0.79 6.01
N ALA A 73 15.01 0.01 6.20
CA ALA A 73 14.86 1.27 5.48
C ALA A 73 15.99 2.25 5.84
N ASP A 74 16.33 3.12 4.90
CA ASP A 74 17.42 4.08 5.04
C ASP A 74 17.07 5.28 5.94
N GLU A 75 18.08 6.06 6.32
CA GLU A 75 17.90 7.18 7.26
C GLU A 75 16.93 8.24 6.73
N ALA A 76 16.84 8.43 5.41
CA ALA A 76 15.84 9.34 4.82
C ALA A 76 14.41 8.91 5.15
N SER A 77 14.13 7.61 5.15
CA SER A 77 12.82 7.05 5.50
C SER A 77 12.58 7.13 7.01
N LEU A 78 13.61 6.87 7.83
CA LEU A 78 13.52 7.00 9.29
C LEU A 78 13.27 8.44 9.74
N GLU A 79 13.95 9.42 9.15
CA GLU A 79 13.73 10.83 9.45
C GLU A 79 12.32 11.27 9.04
N ASN A 80 11.83 10.83 7.87
CA ASN A 80 10.46 11.09 7.46
C ASN A 80 9.43 10.45 8.41
N ALA A 81 9.71 9.27 8.97
CA ALA A 81 8.85 8.66 9.98
C ALA A 81 8.80 9.53 11.26
N ARG A 82 9.94 10.08 11.72
CA ARG A 82 10.00 11.02 12.86
C ARG A 82 9.27 12.32 12.57
N LEU A 83 9.39 12.87 11.36
CA LEU A 83 8.72 14.11 10.95
C LEU A 83 7.20 14.02 11.12
N LEU A 84 6.59 12.84 10.93
CA LEU A 84 5.15 12.65 11.11
C LEU A 84 4.68 12.97 12.54
N GLY A 85 5.58 12.90 13.53
CA GLY A 85 5.30 13.26 14.92
C GLY A 85 5.08 14.77 15.12
N ARG A 86 5.55 15.62 14.20
CA ARG A 86 5.39 17.07 14.26
C ARG A 86 3.98 17.50 13.82
N PRO A 87 3.37 18.52 14.45
CA PRO A 87 1.98 18.91 14.20
C PRO A 87 1.73 19.45 12.78
N GLU A 88 2.71 20.11 12.17
CA GLU A 88 2.64 20.72 10.84
C GLU A 88 2.82 19.72 9.69
N THR A 89 3.38 18.54 9.97
CA THR A 89 3.71 17.55 8.93
C THR A 89 2.44 16.89 8.41
N LEU A 90 2.35 16.73 7.09
CA LEU A 90 1.28 15.99 6.42
C LEU A 90 1.82 14.68 5.82
N ALA A 91 0.91 13.79 5.44
CA ALA A 91 1.26 12.55 4.76
C ALA A 91 0.49 12.44 3.43
N ALA A 92 1.18 12.05 2.36
CA ALA A 92 0.56 11.53 1.15
C ALA A 92 0.62 10.00 1.21
N VAL A 93 -0.53 9.34 1.18
CA VAL A 93 -0.63 7.90 1.42
C VAL A 93 -1.14 7.19 0.17
N THR A 94 -0.48 6.11 -0.20
CA THR A 94 -1.00 5.10 -1.12
C THR A 94 -0.84 3.73 -0.50
N GLY A 95 -1.32 2.68 -1.15
CA GLY A 95 -1.11 1.34 -0.64
C GLY A 95 -1.36 0.24 -1.66
N GLN A 96 -0.91 -0.95 -1.28
CA GLN A 96 -1.17 -2.19 -1.98
C GLN A 96 -1.00 -3.40 -1.06
N GLN A 97 -1.59 -4.53 -1.45
CA GLN A 97 -1.33 -5.82 -0.82
C GLN A 97 0.13 -6.24 -1.01
N ALA A 98 0.61 -7.07 -0.09
CA ALA A 98 1.98 -7.58 -0.06
C ALA A 98 2.17 -8.76 -1.02
N GLY A 99 2.15 -8.50 -2.33
CA GLY A 99 2.43 -9.52 -3.37
C GLY A 99 3.88 -10.00 -3.36
N ILE A 100 4.11 -11.27 -3.68
CA ILE A 100 5.48 -11.80 -3.89
C ILE A 100 6.24 -10.94 -4.92
N PHE A 101 7.55 -10.77 -4.75
CA PHE A 101 8.37 -9.91 -5.63
C PHE A 101 7.83 -8.48 -5.84
N THR A 102 7.19 -7.88 -4.82
CA THR A 102 6.48 -6.57 -4.88
C THR A 102 5.15 -6.56 -5.66
N GLY A 103 4.75 -7.73 -6.16
CA GLY A 103 3.51 -7.90 -6.93
C GLY A 103 3.57 -7.22 -8.29
N PRO A 104 2.42 -6.77 -8.82
CA PRO A 104 2.37 -6.13 -10.14
C PRO A 104 3.07 -4.76 -10.15
N ALA A 105 3.58 -4.37 -11.33
CA ALA A 105 4.36 -3.14 -11.51
C ALA A 105 3.65 -1.85 -11.03
N TYR A 106 2.31 -1.85 -10.96
CA TYR A 106 1.59 -0.70 -10.44
C TYR A 106 1.85 -0.42 -8.95
N SER A 107 2.33 -1.40 -8.16
CA SER A 107 2.82 -1.17 -6.79
C SER A 107 3.96 -0.15 -6.79
N ILE A 108 4.93 -0.34 -7.69
CA ILE A 108 6.05 0.58 -7.90
C ILE A 108 5.54 1.95 -8.39
N TYR A 109 4.61 1.97 -9.36
CA TYR A 109 4.07 3.23 -9.87
C TYR A 109 3.27 4.01 -8.82
N LYS A 110 2.53 3.34 -7.93
CA LYS A 110 1.83 3.97 -6.80
C LYS A 110 2.83 4.62 -5.84
N ALA A 111 3.90 3.90 -5.47
CA ALA A 111 4.96 4.43 -4.62
C ALA A 111 5.64 5.65 -5.26
N MET A 112 6.08 5.55 -6.52
CA MET A 112 6.67 6.67 -7.28
C MET A 112 5.73 7.87 -7.34
N THR A 113 4.44 7.64 -7.60
CA THR A 113 3.42 8.70 -7.67
C THR A 113 3.29 9.42 -6.33
N THR A 114 3.27 8.65 -5.24
CA THR A 114 3.14 9.19 -3.87
C THR A 114 4.37 9.98 -3.45
N ILE A 115 5.57 9.48 -3.75
CA ILE A 115 6.83 10.21 -3.53
C ILE A 115 6.81 11.55 -4.27
N ARG A 116 6.42 11.54 -5.55
CA ARG A 116 6.33 12.77 -6.35
C ARG A 116 5.29 13.74 -5.82
N LEU A 117 4.10 13.23 -5.47
CA LEU A 117 3.03 14.04 -4.90
C LEU A 117 3.46 14.69 -3.59
N ALA A 118 4.07 13.93 -2.69
CA ALA A 118 4.59 14.42 -1.42
C ALA A 118 5.61 15.55 -1.62
N ARG A 119 6.60 15.36 -2.51
CA ARG A 119 7.59 16.39 -2.84
C ARG A 119 6.94 17.66 -3.40
N GLN A 120 6.02 17.52 -4.34
CA GLN A 120 5.32 18.66 -4.96
C GLN A 120 4.47 19.42 -3.94
N GLN A 121 3.72 18.72 -3.10
CA GLN A 121 2.84 19.35 -2.12
C GLN A 121 3.62 19.94 -0.95
N SER A 122 4.74 19.34 -0.57
CA SER A 122 5.66 19.92 0.42
C SER A 122 6.15 21.31 -0.03
N GLN A 123 6.55 21.44 -1.30
CA GLN A 123 6.95 22.71 -1.88
C GLN A 123 5.80 23.72 -1.98
N ARG A 124 4.61 23.29 -2.40
CA ARG A 124 3.46 24.19 -2.62
C ARG A 124 2.77 24.64 -1.35
N LEU A 125 2.70 23.78 -0.34
CA LEU A 125 2.04 24.07 0.93
C LEU A 125 2.99 24.73 1.95
N GLY A 126 4.31 24.66 1.73
CA GLY A 126 5.31 25.22 2.63
C GLY A 126 5.45 24.46 3.96
N VAL A 127 4.94 23.24 4.04
CA VAL A 127 5.04 22.34 5.20
C VAL A 127 5.52 20.97 4.76
N PRO A 128 6.21 20.18 5.62
CA PRO A 128 6.65 18.84 5.26
C PRO A 128 5.46 17.95 4.86
N VAL A 129 5.56 17.30 3.70
CA VAL A 129 4.64 16.24 3.28
C VAL A 129 5.44 14.95 3.09
N VAL A 130 5.15 13.94 3.90
CA VAL A 130 5.85 12.65 3.92
C VAL A 130 5.14 11.65 3.01
N PRO A 131 5.83 10.97 2.09
CA PRO A 131 5.25 9.86 1.32
C PRO A 131 5.16 8.60 2.18
N VAL A 132 3.97 8.01 2.24
CA VAL A 132 3.71 6.78 3.00
C VAL A 132 3.13 5.70 2.08
N PHE A 133 3.70 4.50 2.14
CA PHE A 133 3.19 3.30 1.50
C PHE A 133 2.54 2.37 2.52
N TRP A 134 1.22 2.22 2.41
CA TRP A 134 0.40 1.30 3.20
C TRP A 134 0.48 -0.11 2.61
N ILE A 135 1.20 -0.99 3.32
CA ILE A 135 1.21 -2.43 3.09
C ILE A 135 -0.07 -2.99 3.71
N ALA A 136 -0.99 -3.45 2.86
CA ALA A 136 -2.27 -4.01 3.29
C ALA A 136 -2.09 -5.43 3.85
N GLY A 137 -1.43 -5.52 5.01
CA GLY A 137 -1.05 -6.78 5.63
C GLY A 137 -2.23 -7.56 6.22
N GLU A 138 -3.37 -6.90 6.41
CA GLU A 138 -4.59 -7.51 6.95
C GLU A 138 -5.43 -8.27 5.92
N ASP A 139 -5.08 -8.14 4.64
CA ASP A 139 -5.83 -8.79 3.58
C ASP A 139 -5.66 -10.32 3.65
N HIS A 140 -6.74 -11.01 3.32
CA HIS A 140 -6.84 -12.47 3.34
C HIS A 140 -6.86 -13.06 1.92
N ASP A 141 -6.76 -12.24 0.87
CA ASP A 141 -6.76 -12.73 -0.50
C ASP A 141 -5.39 -13.31 -0.91
N TRP A 142 -5.15 -14.56 -0.49
CA TRP A 142 -3.95 -15.33 -0.87
C TRP A 142 -3.82 -15.45 -2.38
N HIS A 143 -4.94 -15.53 -3.09
CA HIS A 143 -4.93 -15.76 -4.52
C HIS A 143 -4.41 -14.54 -5.29
N GLU A 144 -4.52 -13.34 -4.75
CA GLU A 144 -3.99 -12.13 -5.37
C GLU A 144 -2.48 -11.95 -5.14
N VAL A 145 -1.96 -12.36 -3.98
CA VAL A 145 -0.56 -12.06 -3.58
C VAL A 145 0.45 -13.18 -3.84
N SER A 146 -0.01 -14.41 -4.08
CA SER A 146 0.85 -15.61 -4.12
C SER A 146 1.49 -15.90 -5.48
N TRP A 147 1.28 -15.05 -6.49
CA TRP A 147 1.82 -15.27 -7.83
C TRP A 147 2.16 -13.96 -8.55
N VAL A 148 3.05 -14.05 -9.53
CA VAL A 148 3.38 -12.97 -10.48
C VAL A 148 3.55 -13.52 -11.90
N MET A 149 3.36 -12.66 -12.90
CA MET A 149 3.85 -12.94 -14.26
C MET A 149 5.24 -12.35 -14.42
N VAL A 150 6.17 -13.16 -14.92
CA VAL A 150 7.53 -12.71 -15.27
C VAL A 150 7.78 -12.92 -16.76
N PRO A 151 8.56 -12.04 -17.42
CA PRO A 151 9.00 -12.29 -18.77
C PRO A 151 9.94 -13.50 -18.81
N ALA A 152 9.79 -14.37 -19.80
CA ALA A 152 10.64 -15.53 -20.05
C ALA A 152 10.92 -15.60 -21.56
N GLY A 153 11.96 -14.92 -22.01
CA GLY A 153 12.21 -14.70 -23.44
C GLY A 153 11.08 -13.88 -24.08
N ASN A 154 10.41 -14.45 -25.08
CA ASN A 154 9.28 -13.82 -25.78
C ASN A 154 7.91 -14.15 -25.17
N GLU A 155 7.88 -14.93 -24.09
CA GLU A 155 6.67 -15.37 -23.42
C GLU A 155 6.59 -14.80 -22.00
N THR A 156 5.44 -15.02 -21.35
CA THR A 156 5.24 -14.72 -19.94
C THR A 156 5.04 -16.01 -19.17
N ARG A 157 5.78 -16.19 -18.08
CA ARG A 157 5.64 -17.35 -17.18
C ARG A 157 5.00 -16.91 -15.87
N ARG A 158 4.08 -17.72 -15.36
CA ARG A 158 3.50 -17.54 -14.04
C ARG A 158 4.39 -18.21 -13.00
N LEU A 159 4.89 -17.43 -12.05
CA LEU A 159 5.55 -17.91 -10.85
C LEU A 159 4.56 -17.84 -9.69
N ALA A 160 4.44 -18.90 -8.90
CA ALA A 160 3.50 -18.97 -7.80
C ALA A 160 4.04 -19.80 -6.64
N LEU A 161 3.66 -19.44 -5.42
CA LEU A 161 3.92 -20.25 -4.23
C LEU A 161 3.20 -21.60 -4.35
N SER A 162 3.85 -22.67 -3.90
CA SER A 162 3.31 -24.03 -4.01
C SER A 162 2.28 -24.34 -2.92
N GLU A 163 2.31 -23.60 -1.80
CA GLU A 163 1.39 -23.73 -0.70
C GLU A 163 -0.04 -23.34 -1.11
N ARG A 164 -0.99 -24.19 -0.73
CA ARG A 164 -2.42 -23.88 -0.81
C ARG A 164 -2.87 -23.36 0.54
N PHE A 165 -3.29 -22.11 0.61
CA PHE A 165 -3.84 -21.56 1.86
C PHE A 165 -5.25 -22.13 2.09
N ASP A 166 -5.42 -22.88 3.17
CA ASP A 166 -6.56 -23.76 3.44
C ASP A 166 -7.71 -23.07 4.20
N GLY A 167 -8.04 -21.82 3.86
CA GLY A 167 -9.26 -21.18 4.40
C GLY A 167 -9.28 -20.93 5.91
N GLU A 168 -8.23 -21.26 6.68
CA GLU A 168 -8.08 -20.72 8.03
C GLU A 168 -7.92 -19.20 7.94
N ARG A 169 -8.73 -18.48 8.73
CA ARG A 169 -8.88 -17.02 8.70
C ARG A 169 -7.67 -16.25 9.25
N ARG A 170 -6.46 -16.57 8.83
CA ARG A 170 -5.25 -15.82 9.16
C ARG A 170 -4.99 -14.79 8.07
N SER A 171 -4.56 -13.59 8.44
CA SER A 171 -4.19 -12.59 7.44
C SER A 171 -2.97 -13.13 6.69
N VAL A 172 -3.05 -13.10 5.37
CA VAL A 172 -2.06 -13.76 4.49
C VAL A 172 -0.68 -13.17 4.70
N ALA A 173 -0.63 -11.88 4.99
CA ALA A 173 0.59 -11.14 5.19
C ALA A 173 1.19 -11.29 6.61
N LEU A 174 0.50 -11.96 7.54
CA LEU A 174 1.03 -12.33 8.86
C LEU A 174 1.35 -13.83 8.97
N ALA A 175 1.16 -14.61 7.91
CA ALA A 175 1.62 -15.98 7.90
C ALA A 175 3.16 -16.02 7.89
N PRO A 176 3.80 -16.99 8.58
CA PRO A 176 5.23 -17.24 8.43
C PRO A 176 5.62 -17.40 6.97
N MET A 177 6.86 -17.05 6.65
CA MET A 177 7.41 -17.20 5.29
C MET A 177 7.12 -18.60 4.75
N PRO A 178 6.45 -18.72 3.58
CA PRO A 178 6.22 -20.02 2.96
C PRO A 178 7.55 -20.69 2.60
N ALA A 179 7.65 -22.01 2.79
CA ALA A 179 8.87 -22.76 2.52
C ALA A 179 9.24 -22.73 1.03
N SER A 180 8.24 -22.61 0.14
CA SER A 180 8.44 -22.55 -1.30
C SER A 180 9.09 -21.26 -1.82
N VAL A 181 9.27 -20.23 -0.98
CA VAL A 181 9.88 -18.96 -1.41
C VAL A 181 11.31 -19.17 -1.91
N SER A 182 12.08 -20.09 -1.32
CA SER A 182 13.44 -20.39 -1.81
C SER A 182 13.40 -20.97 -3.23
N ASP A 183 12.58 -22.00 -3.44
CA ASP A 183 12.42 -22.64 -4.75
C ASP A 183 11.87 -21.67 -5.80
N LEU A 184 10.97 -20.77 -5.39
CA LEU A 184 10.42 -19.72 -6.23
C LEU A 184 11.49 -18.71 -6.67
N ILE A 185 12.42 -18.34 -5.79
CA ILE A 185 13.57 -17.49 -6.12
C ILE A 185 14.52 -18.23 -7.07
N ASP A 186 14.71 -19.55 -6.90
CA ASP A 186 15.52 -20.37 -7.81
C ASP A 186 14.91 -20.42 -9.21
N GLU A 187 13.59 -20.64 -9.31
CA GLU A 187 12.88 -20.62 -10.59
C GLU A 187 12.97 -19.24 -11.26
N PHE A 188 12.78 -18.16 -10.49
CA PHE A 188 12.98 -16.80 -11.00
C PHE A 188 14.41 -16.59 -11.53
N ALA A 189 15.42 -17.02 -10.78
CA ALA A 189 16.82 -16.91 -11.19
C ALA A 189 17.11 -17.69 -12.48
N GLN A 190 16.52 -18.86 -12.67
CA GLN A 190 16.69 -19.65 -13.90
C GLN A 190 16.03 -19.00 -15.13
N LEU A 191 14.92 -18.28 -14.94
CA LEU A 191 14.18 -17.63 -16.03
C LEU A 191 14.82 -16.31 -16.48
N MET A 192 15.47 -15.60 -15.56
CA MET A 192 16.07 -14.29 -15.88
C MET A 192 17.37 -14.45 -16.68
N PRO A 193 17.60 -13.59 -17.69
CA PRO A 193 18.84 -13.61 -18.45
C PRO A 193 20.04 -13.25 -17.56
N ASP A 194 21.20 -13.81 -17.87
CA ASP A 194 22.43 -13.45 -17.18
C ASP A 194 22.85 -12.02 -17.53
N THR A 195 22.94 -11.17 -16.51
CA THR A 195 23.36 -9.78 -16.59
C THR A 195 24.26 -9.47 -15.39
N GLU A 196 25.04 -8.40 -15.45
CA GLU A 196 25.89 -7.96 -14.33
C GLU A 196 25.11 -7.65 -13.04
N PHE A 197 23.79 -7.47 -13.12
CA PHE A 197 22.93 -7.20 -11.97
C PHE A 197 22.27 -8.44 -11.37
N LYS A 198 22.24 -9.57 -12.10
CA LYS A 198 21.44 -10.75 -11.71
C LYS A 198 21.86 -11.28 -10.35
N GLU A 199 23.15 -11.47 -10.12
CA GLU A 199 23.67 -12.02 -8.87
C GLU A 199 23.28 -11.15 -7.67
N GLU A 200 23.46 -9.82 -7.77
CA GLU A 200 23.09 -8.87 -6.72
C GLU A 200 21.59 -8.92 -6.40
N VAL A 201 20.74 -8.95 -7.44
CA VAL A 201 19.28 -8.98 -7.28
C VAL A 201 18.84 -10.28 -6.61
N ILE A 202 19.35 -11.44 -7.06
CA ILE A 202 19.00 -12.73 -6.46
C ILE A 202 19.49 -12.82 -5.01
N ALA A 203 20.68 -12.30 -4.70
CA ALA A 203 21.19 -12.24 -3.33
C ALA A 203 20.24 -11.41 -2.44
N HIS A 204 19.86 -10.21 -2.87
CA HIS A 204 18.94 -9.35 -2.11
C HIS A 204 17.55 -10.00 -1.93
N LEU A 205 17.02 -10.70 -2.94
CA LEU A 205 15.75 -11.42 -2.81
C LEU A 205 15.79 -12.46 -1.69
N ARG A 206 16.88 -13.23 -1.60
CA ARG A 206 17.09 -14.23 -0.55
C ARG A 206 17.30 -13.59 0.82
N GLU A 207 18.19 -12.59 0.89
CA GLU A 207 18.48 -11.88 2.13
C GLU A 207 17.22 -11.22 2.71
N ALA A 208 16.41 -10.58 1.88
CA ALA A 208 15.17 -9.96 2.32
C ALA A 208 14.15 -10.98 2.84
N ALA A 209 14.17 -12.22 2.32
CA ALA A 209 13.22 -13.27 2.72
C ALA A 209 13.52 -13.83 4.12
N VAL A 210 14.78 -13.83 4.54
CA VAL A 210 15.22 -14.46 5.81
C VAL A 210 15.81 -13.48 6.84
N GLY A 211 16.29 -12.32 6.40
CA GLY A 211 16.94 -11.32 7.26
C GLY A 211 15.95 -10.60 8.16
N GLY A 212 16.43 -9.65 8.99
CA GLY A 212 15.60 -8.73 9.80
C GLY A 212 14.63 -9.37 10.82
N PRO A 213 14.15 -8.61 11.81
CA PRO A 213 13.11 -9.10 12.71
C PRO A 213 11.76 -9.21 11.97
N ALA A 214 10.93 -10.17 12.39
CA ALA A 214 9.53 -10.23 12.00
C ALA A 214 8.74 -9.07 12.60
N LEU A 215 7.71 -8.57 11.90
CA LEU A 215 6.83 -7.51 12.43
C LEU A 215 6.12 -7.94 13.72
N ASP A 216 5.66 -9.19 13.77
CA ASP A 216 5.00 -9.79 14.92
C ASP A 216 5.61 -11.18 15.21
N PRO A 217 6.76 -11.23 15.92
CA PRO A 217 7.44 -12.49 16.22
C PRO A 217 6.58 -13.47 17.02
N GLU A 218 5.65 -12.98 17.83
CA GLU A 218 4.74 -13.85 18.60
C GLU A 218 3.76 -14.57 17.68
N ALA A 219 3.22 -13.86 16.68
CA ALA A 219 2.29 -14.43 15.71
C ALA A 219 2.97 -15.38 14.71
N THR A 220 4.25 -15.15 14.39
CA THR A 220 4.97 -15.92 13.36
C THR A 220 5.96 -16.95 13.90
N GLY A 221 6.08 -17.09 15.22
CA GLY A 221 7.12 -17.94 15.83
C GLY A 221 8.53 -17.43 15.57
N GLY A 222 8.68 -16.12 15.37
CA GLY A 222 9.95 -15.44 15.10
C GLY A 222 10.34 -15.36 13.62
N ALA A 223 9.64 -16.06 12.72
CA ALA A 223 9.94 -16.04 11.29
C ALA A 223 9.41 -14.78 10.60
N PRO A 224 10.13 -14.19 9.63
CA PRO A 224 9.58 -13.15 8.77
C PRO A 224 8.33 -13.62 8.01
N SER A 225 7.46 -12.68 7.67
CA SER A 225 6.25 -12.91 6.87
C SER A 225 6.41 -12.44 5.42
N LEU A 226 5.44 -12.78 4.54
CA LEU A 226 5.38 -12.22 3.19
C LEU A 226 5.30 -10.68 3.19
N ALA A 227 4.65 -10.08 4.20
CA ALA A 227 4.61 -8.62 4.32
C ALA A 227 5.97 -8.02 4.68
N ASP A 228 6.75 -8.72 5.52
CA ASP A 228 8.11 -8.30 5.86
C ASP A 228 9.00 -8.36 4.64
N TRP A 229 8.93 -9.44 3.85
CA TRP A 229 9.67 -9.56 2.60
C TRP A 229 9.28 -8.47 1.60
N PHE A 230 7.98 -8.27 1.36
CA PHE A 230 7.49 -7.16 0.53
C PHE A 230 8.03 -5.81 1.00
N GLY A 231 7.93 -5.51 2.29
CA GLY A 231 8.38 -4.25 2.86
C GLY A 231 9.88 -4.02 2.69
N ARG A 232 10.70 -5.06 2.89
CA ARG A 232 12.17 -4.99 2.70
C ARG A 232 12.55 -4.79 1.25
N LEU A 233 11.90 -5.51 0.32
CA LEU A 233 12.12 -5.32 -1.11
C LEU A 233 11.75 -3.89 -1.54
N MET A 234 10.60 -3.38 -1.08
CA MET A 234 10.19 -2.01 -1.39
C MET A 234 11.15 -0.98 -0.77
N ALA A 235 11.63 -1.20 0.46
CA ALA A 235 12.61 -0.33 1.11
C ALA A 235 13.93 -0.28 0.33
N TRP A 236 14.39 -1.42 -0.19
CA TRP A 236 15.58 -1.51 -1.03
C TRP A 236 15.40 -0.81 -2.38
N VAL A 237 14.28 -1.03 -3.06
CA VAL A 237 13.95 -0.39 -4.36
C VAL A 237 13.83 1.13 -4.22
N PHE A 238 13.25 1.60 -3.12
CA PHE A 238 12.98 3.03 -2.89
C PHE A 238 13.98 3.71 -1.95
N ARG A 239 15.17 3.11 -1.74
CA ARG A 239 16.26 3.74 -0.99
C ARG A 239 16.58 5.14 -1.52
N GLY A 240 16.88 6.06 -0.62
CA GLY A 240 17.19 7.46 -0.91
C GLY A 240 15.96 8.33 -1.24
N THR A 241 14.75 7.76 -1.26
CA THR A 241 13.54 8.53 -1.59
C THR A 241 12.80 9.09 -0.38
N GLY A 242 13.04 8.54 0.81
CA GLY A 242 12.33 8.86 2.05
C GLY A 242 10.94 8.24 2.15
N LEU A 243 10.65 7.16 1.41
CA LEU A 243 9.35 6.48 1.48
C LEU A 243 9.18 5.76 2.83
N VAL A 244 8.15 6.14 3.58
CA VAL A 244 7.82 5.49 4.86
C VAL A 244 6.84 4.36 4.63
N PHE A 245 7.11 3.19 5.21
CA PHE A 245 6.23 2.03 5.16
C PHE A 245 5.34 1.96 6.40
N LEU A 246 4.06 1.68 6.17
CA LEU A 246 3.06 1.40 7.20
C LEU A 246 2.50 0.01 6.91
N ASN A 247 2.55 -0.91 7.87
CA ASN A 247 1.85 -2.18 7.76
C ASN A 247 0.58 -2.15 8.60
N SER A 248 -0.54 -2.41 7.95
CA SER A 248 -1.85 -2.34 8.60
C SER A 248 -2.03 -3.38 9.71
N SER A 249 -1.23 -4.44 9.70
CA SER A 249 -1.20 -5.47 10.72
C SER A 249 -0.20 -5.21 11.85
N ASP A 250 0.49 -4.06 11.88
CA ASP A 250 1.45 -3.73 12.93
C ASP A 250 0.76 -3.68 14.33
N PRO A 251 1.18 -4.52 15.29
CA PRO A 251 0.54 -4.58 16.61
C PRO A 251 0.54 -3.24 17.37
N ALA A 252 1.54 -2.39 17.17
CA ALA A 252 1.59 -1.07 17.80
C ALA A 252 0.59 -0.09 17.16
N LEU A 253 0.44 -0.12 15.83
CA LEU A 253 -0.59 0.68 15.16
C LEU A 253 -1.99 0.19 15.56
N ARG A 254 -2.21 -1.13 15.66
CA ARG A 254 -3.47 -1.70 16.15
C ARG A 254 -3.86 -1.20 17.54
N ARG A 255 -2.89 -1.06 18.46
CA ARG A 255 -3.14 -0.47 19.78
C ARG A 255 -3.59 0.99 19.69
N ILE A 256 -3.01 1.78 18.78
CA ILE A 256 -3.39 3.17 18.54
C ILE A 256 -4.79 3.26 17.90
N GLU A 257 -5.14 2.33 17.02
CA GLU A 257 -6.45 2.26 16.35
C GLU A 257 -7.59 1.77 17.26
N ALA A 258 -7.28 1.00 18.31
CA ALA A 258 -8.29 0.33 19.14
C ALA A 258 -9.39 1.27 19.69
N PRO A 259 -9.08 2.47 20.23
CA PRO A 259 -10.12 3.41 20.69
C PRO A 259 -11.03 3.90 19.56
N PHE A 260 -10.49 4.07 18.34
CA PHE A 260 -11.29 4.44 17.18
C PHE A 260 -12.30 3.34 16.83
N PHE A 261 -11.85 2.08 16.75
CA PHE A 261 -12.74 0.95 16.47
C PHE A 261 -13.77 0.72 17.56
N ALA A 262 -13.39 0.87 18.84
CA ALA A 262 -14.33 0.80 19.96
C ALA A 262 -15.46 1.84 19.80
N ARG A 263 -15.12 3.11 19.47
CA ARG A 263 -16.12 4.16 19.19
C ARG A 263 -16.98 3.85 17.96
N ALA A 264 -16.38 3.34 16.88
CA ALA A 264 -17.09 2.98 15.65
C ALA A 264 -18.13 1.87 15.90
N CYS A 265 -17.76 0.85 16.69
CA CYS A 265 -18.66 -0.23 17.10
C CYS A 265 -19.81 0.25 17.99
N SER A 266 -19.53 1.13 18.95
CA SER A 266 -20.55 1.68 19.86
C SER A 266 -21.53 2.62 19.16
N SER A 267 -21.09 3.28 18.08
CA SER A 267 -21.92 4.18 17.27
C SER A 267 -22.65 3.47 16.11
N ARG A 268 -22.89 2.15 16.22
CA ARG A 268 -23.51 1.23 15.22
C ARG A 268 -24.71 1.79 14.43
N ARG A 269 -25.54 2.66 15.03
CA ARG A 269 -26.69 3.31 14.35
C ARG A 269 -26.29 4.42 13.36
N ARG A 270 -25.18 5.12 13.59
CA ARG A 270 -24.70 6.24 12.74
C ARG A 270 -24.06 5.74 11.44
N TRP A 271 -23.33 4.62 11.51
CA TRP A 271 -22.59 4.02 10.39
C TRP A 271 -23.38 2.97 9.59
N ARG A 272 -24.60 2.62 10.06
CA ARG A 272 -25.57 1.81 9.31
C ARG A 272 -26.51 2.64 8.42
N ARG A 273 -26.39 3.97 8.43
CA ARG A 273 -26.95 4.74 7.31
C ARG A 273 -26.35 4.13 6.04
N PRO A 274 -27.16 3.72 5.05
CA PRO A 274 -26.60 3.29 3.79
C PRO A 274 -25.62 4.38 3.38
N VAL A 275 -24.35 4.02 3.16
CA VAL A 275 -23.51 4.81 2.26
C VAL A 275 -24.40 4.94 1.04
N PRO A 276 -24.89 6.15 0.69
CA PRO A 276 -25.69 6.29 -0.50
C PRO A 276 -24.83 5.67 -1.57
N LEU A 277 -25.24 4.52 -2.08
CA LEU A 277 -24.55 3.98 -3.23
C LEU A 277 -24.62 5.14 -4.21
N ALA A 278 -23.48 5.56 -4.75
CA ALA A 278 -23.47 6.43 -5.90
C ALA A 278 -24.30 5.84 -7.08
N SER A 279 -24.84 4.61 -6.94
CA SER A 279 -25.85 4.00 -7.80
C SER A 279 -27.28 4.54 -7.67
N THR A 280 -27.71 5.18 -6.57
CA THR A 280 -29.12 5.62 -6.45
C THR A 280 -29.41 7.02 -6.98
N ALA A 281 -28.38 7.81 -7.32
CA ALA A 281 -28.53 9.06 -8.07
C ALA A 281 -28.43 8.85 -9.60
N GLY A 282 -28.60 7.62 -10.07
CA GLY A 282 -28.54 7.28 -11.49
C GLY A 282 -29.12 5.90 -11.75
N SER A 283 -30.43 5.73 -11.51
CA SER A 283 -31.21 4.57 -11.95
C SER A 283 -31.37 4.48 -13.48
N GLY A 284 -30.54 5.19 -14.24
CA GLY A 284 -30.21 4.89 -15.62
C GLY A 284 -28.70 5.07 -15.82
N SER A 285 -28.05 4.06 -16.40
CA SER A 285 -26.72 4.11 -17.04
C SER A 285 -25.42 3.85 -16.25
N TRP A 286 -25.42 3.55 -14.96
CA TRP A 286 -24.19 3.06 -14.32
C TRP A 286 -24.18 1.53 -14.29
N GLY A 287 -23.59 0.90 -15.31
CA GLY A 287 -23.25 -0.53 -15.36
C GLY A 287 -22.18 -0.94 -14.33
N LEU A 288 -22.23 -0.36 -13.12
CA LEU A 288 -21.36 -0.64 -12.00
C LEU A 288 -21.87 -1.89 -11.29
N ARG A 289 -21.27 -3.06 -11.55
CA ARG A 289 -21.19 -4.10 -10.52
C ARG A 289 -20.17 -3.63 -9.50
N VAL A 290 -20.64 -3.15 -8.36
CA VAL A 290 -19.78 -2.93 -7.19
C VAL A 290 -19.53 -4.29 -6.55
N PRO A 291 -18.30 -4.85 -6.54
CA PRO A 291 -18.02 -6.12 -5.90
C PRO A 291 -17.82 -5.90 -4.40
N LEU A 292 -18.81 -5.35 -3.70
CA LEU A 292 -18.86 -5.41 -2.25
C LEU A 292 -19.69 -6.63 -1.87
N SER A 293 -19.11 -7.84 -2.03
CA SER A 293 -19.75 -9.04 -1.50
C SER A 293 -19.57 -9.07 0.00
N ARG A 294 -20.48 -8.43 0.75
CA ARG A 294 -20.75 -8.87 2.12
C ARG A 294 -21.55 -10.15 2.03
N ARG A 295 -20.86 -11.30 1.96
CA ARG A 295 -21.53 -12.59 2.16
C ARG A 295 -22.18 -12.55 3.54
N ARG A 296 -23.51 -12.48 3.57
CA ARG A 296 -24.29 -12.80 4.76
C ARG A 296 -24.11 -14.30 4.98
N THR A 297 -23.35 -14.68 5.98
CA THR A 297 -23.52 -16.01 6.58
C THR A 297 -24.85 -15.97 7.30
N ALA A 298 -25.80 -16.77 6.81
CA ALA A 298 -26.99 -17.16 7.56
C ALA A 298 -26.58 -18.04 8.75
#